data_AF-S2VX98-F1
#
_entry.id   AF-S2VX98-F1
#
_cell.length_a   1.000
_cell.length_b   1.000
_cell.length_c   1.000
_cell.angle_alpha   90.00
_cell.angle_beta   90.00
_cell.angle_gamma   90.00
#
_symmetry.space_group_name_H-M   'P 1'
#
loop_
_entity.id
_entity.type
_entity.pdbx_description
1 polymer ?
#
loop_
_entity_poly.entity_id
_entity_poly.type
_entity_poly.pdbx_seq_one_letter_code
_entity_poly.pdbx_strand_id
1 'polypeptide(L)'
;MSELREIADWQLTTLASDQVEKTVDLYDLGVDWMDAELDTTGSRWLAIYLPVWLYTFTEVEKDVRRHYLLAVNGRTKETVGAVPYDRKKSSVVVLLAPPITFVALTFIGSMIAPLLAALGLR
;
A
#
# COMPACT_ATOMS: atom_id res chain seq x y z
N MET A 1 -13.67 -5.25 -4.12
CA MET A 1 -13.42 -5.93 -5.42
C MET A 1 -14.28 -5.33 -6.53
N SER A 2 -15.57 -5.10 -6.30
CA SER A 2 -16.50 -4.45 -7.26
C SER A 2 -16.09 -3.03 -7.66
N GLU A 3 -15.71 -2.19 -6.68
CA GLU A 3 -15.30 -0.80 -6.94
C GLU A 3 -14.07 -0.70 -7.86
N LEU A 4 -13.06 -1.57 -7.64
CA LEU A 4 -11.85 -1.59 -8.49
C LEU A 4 -12.17 -2.01 -9.92
N ARG A 5 -13.15 -2.89 -10.11
CA ARG A 5 -13.60 -3.33 -11.42
C ARG A 5 -14.30 -2.18 -12.15
N GLU A 6 -15.19 -1.48 -11.47
CA GLU A 6 -15.90 -0.33 -12.04
C GLU A 6 -14.95 0.78 -12.48
N ILE A 7 -13.94 1.09 -11.66
CA ILE A 7 -12.88 2.05 -12.02
C ILE A 7 -12.08 1.57 -13.24
N ALA A 8 -11.74 0.29 -13.30
CA ALA A 8 -11.00 -0.27 -14.42
C ALA A 8 -11.82 -0.24 -15.72
N ASP A 9 -13.09 -0.61 -15.68
CA ASP A 9 -14.00 -0.59 -16.82
C ASP A 9 -14.18 0.83 -17.37
N TRP A 10 -14.31 1.83 -16.47
CA TRP A 10 -14.38 3.24 -16.85
C TRP A 10 -13.08 3.73 -17.52
N GLN A 11 -11.91 3.35 -16.98
CA GLN A 11 -10.61 3.70 -17.55
C GLN A 11 -10.43 3.08 -18.94
N LEU A 12 -10.80 1.81 -19.11
CA LEU A 12 -10.70 1.09 -20.38
C LEU A 12 -11.60 1.72 -21.44
N THR A 13 -12.83 2.06 -21.09
CA THR A 13 -13.79 2.72 -22.00
C THR A 13 -13.29 4.10 -22.43
N THR A 14 -12.70 4.86 -21.50
CA THR A 14 -12.08 6.16 -21.79
C THR A 14 -10.91 6.02 -22.76
N LEU A 15 -10.00 5.07 -22.52
CA LEU A 15 -8.84 4.82 -23.39
C LEU A 15 -9.26 4.34 -24.78
N ALA A 16 -10.27 3.47 -24.85
CA ALA A 16 -10.81 3.02 -26.13
C ALA A 16 -11.41 4.19 -26.92
N SER A 17 -12.18 5.06 -26.25
CA SER A 17 -12.77 6.25 -26.87
C SER A 17 -11.69 7.20 -27.40
N ASP A 18 -10.64 7.50 -26.63
CA ASP A 18 -9.48 8.32 -27.08
C ASP A 18 -8.79 7.71 -28.32
N GLN A 19 -8.68 6.38 -28.36
CA GLN A 19 -8.04 5.71 -29.48
C GLN A 19 -8.91 5.73 -30.73
N VAL A 20 -10.23 5.65 -30.59
CA VAL A 20 -11.17 5.77 -31.72
C VAL A 20 -11.31 7.23 -32.16
N GLU A 21 -11.21 8.21 -31.27
CA GLU A 21 -11.24 9.63 -31.60
C GLU A 21 -10.21 9.99 -32.68
N LYS A 22 -9.01 9.40 -32.62
CA LYS A 22 -7.95 9.54 -33.65
C LYS A 22 -8.36 9.06 -35.04
N THR A 23 -9.38 8.20 -35.15
CA THR A 23 -9.89 7.69 -36.44
C THR A 23 -10.98 8.58 -37.03
N VAL A 24 -11.64 9.39 -36.19
CA VAL A 24 -12.70 10.31 -36.59
C VAL A 24 -12.24 11.78 -36.62
N ASP A 25 -10.99 12.05 -36.24
CA ASP A 25 -10.31 13.36 -36.32
C ASP A 25 -10.32 13.97 -37.74
N LEU A 26 -10.51 13.15 -38.78
CA LEU A 26 -10.69 13.60 -40.17
C LEU A 26 -12.07 14.22 -40.46
N TYR A 27 -13.02 14.17 -39.52
CA TYR A 27 -14.34 14.76 -39.66
C TYR A 27 -14.40 16.09 -38.85
N ASP A 28 -14.49 17.22 -39.55
CA ASP A 28 -14.43 18.57 -38.98
C ASP A 28 -15.62 18.98 -38.07
N LEU A 29 -16.56 18.08 -37.79
CA LEU A 29 -17.82 18.39 -37.10
C LEU A 29 -17.83 18.01 -35.61
N GLY A 30 -16.75 17.44 -35.10
CA GLY A 30 -16.71 16.88 -33.74
C GLY A 30 -17.56 15.61 -33.60
N VAL A 31 -17.20 14.75 -32.65
CA VAL A 31 -17.91 13.51 -32.36
C VAL A 31 -18.31 13.50 -30.90
N ASP A 32 -19.60 13.31 -30.63
CA ASP A 32 -20.14 13.09 -29.29
C ASP A 32 -20.40 11.59 -29.08
N TRP A 33 -19.88 11.06 -27.97
CA TRP A 33 -19.99 9.65 -27.63
C TRP A 33 -21.21 9.44 -26.72
N MET A 34 -22.38 9.17 -27.31
CA MET A 34 -23.61 8.93 -26.55
C MET A 34 -23.65 7.58 -25.83
N ASP A 35 -23.05 6.55 -26.44
CA ASP A 35 -22.96 5.20 -25.86
C ASP A 35 -21.68 4.53 -26.34
N ALA A 36 -20.90 3.96 -25.41
CA ALA A 36 -19.60 3.37 -25.68
C ALA A 36 -19.50 2.03 -24.96
N GLU A 37 -19.80 0.96 -25.69
CA GLU A 37 -19.75 -0.41 -25.20
C GLU A 37 -18.50 -1.13 -25.74
N LEU A 38 -17.72 -1.72 -24.83
CA LEU A 38 -16.53 -2.50 -25.14
C LEU A 38 -16.87 -3.99 -25.15
N ASP A 39 -17.07 -4.56 -26.34
CA ASP A 39 -17.20 -6.01 -26.48
C ASP A 39 -15.81 -6.67 -26.40
N THR A 40 -15.48 -7.23 -25.23
CA THR A 40 -14.20 -7.90 -24.99
C THR A 40 -14.36 -9.40 -25.16
N THR A 41 -13.84 -9.95 -26.26
CA THR A 41 -13.92 -11.40 -26.57
C THR A 41 -13.14 -12.28 -25.57
N GLY A 42 -12.39 -11.67 -24.64
CA GLY A 42 -11.79 -12.33 -23.49
C GLY A 42 -10.98 -11.37 -22.62
N SER A 43 -11.41 -11.17 -21.37
CA SER A 43 -10.68 -10.35 -20.39
C SER A 43 -9.71 -11.23 -19.57
N ARG A 44 -8.41 -11.14 -19.84
CA ARG A 44 -7.38 -11.71 -18.95
C ARG A 44 -6.82 -10.60 -18.06
N TRP A 45 -7.25 -10.58 -16.80
CA TRP A 45 -6.74 -9.66 -15.78
C TRP A 45 -5.29 -10.03 -15.42
N LEU A 46 -4.31 -9.53 -16.19
CA LEU A 46 -2.97 -9.32 -15.65
C LEU A 46 -3.06 -8.09 -14.75
N ALA A 47 -2.70 -8.24 -13.48
CA ALA A 47 -2.65 -7.11 -12.55
C ALA A 47 -1.95 -5.92 -13.21
N ILE A 48 -2.65 -4.78 -13.32
CA ILE A 48 -2.00 -3.51 -13.65
C ILE A 48 -1.28 -3.09 -12.37
N TYR A 49 -0.01 -3.44 -12.27
CA TYR A 49 0.85 -2.90 -11.22
C TYR A 49 0.95 -1.39 -11.47
N LEU A 50 0.28 -0.58 -10.64
CA LEU A 50 0.58 0.85 -10.61
C LEU A 50 2.08 0.98 -10.27
N PRO A 51 2.88 1.68 -11.10
CA PRO A 51 4.30 1.81 -10.83
C PRO A 51 4.47 2.69 -9.60
N VAL A 52 4.59 2.12 -8.41
CA VAL A 52 4.87 2.85 -7.16
C VAL A 52 6.27 2.48 -6.70
N TRP A 53 7.08 3.50 -6.43
CA TRP A 53 8.46 3.36 -5.99
C TRP A 53 8.57 3.79 -4.54
N LEU A 54 9.21 2.97 -3.72
CA LEU A 54 9.57 3.32 -2.34
C LEU A 54 11.01 3.79 -2.31
N TYR A 55 11.22 5.06 -1.96
CA TYR A 55 12.54 5.64 -1.78
C TYR A 55 12.79 5.97 -0.31
N THR A 56 14.01 5.71 0.14
CA THR A 56 14.51 6.14 1.44
C THR A 56 15.34 7.40 1.27
N PHE A 57 14.84 8.52 1.78
CA PHE A 57 15.59 9.77 1.83
C PHE A 57 16.19 9.95 3.23
N THR A 58 17.44 10.42 3.30
CA THR A 58 18.10 10.69 4.58
C THR A 58 18.41 12.16 4.67
N GLU A 59 17.73 12.85 5.59
CA GLU A 59 18.02 14.24 5.92
C GLU A 59 19.01 14.28 7.09
N VAL A 60 20.05 15.08 6.95
CA VAL A 60 21.02 15.34 8.03
C VAL A 60 20.90 16.82 8.38
N GLU A 61 20.18 17.12 9.46
CA GLU A 61 20.05 18.48 9.97
C GLU A 61 20.69 18.55 11.36
N LYS A 62 21.69 19.44 11.55
CA LYS A 62 22.34 19.71 12.84
C LYS A 62 22.70 18.43 13.63
N ASP A 63 23.37 17.48 12.97
CA ASP A 63 23.83 16.20 13.53
C ASP A 63 22.73 15.14 13.82
N VAL A 64 21.47 15.47 13.56
CA VAL A 64 20.35 14.53 13.65
C VAL A 64 20.08 13.93 12.27
N ARG A 65 20.31 12.62 12.14
CA ARG A 65 19.99 11.85 10.93
C ARG A 65 18.57 11.33 10.99
N ARG A 66 17.70 11.80 10.10
CA ARG A 66 16.32 11.30 9.94
C ARG A 66 16.16 10.58 8.62
N HIS A 67 15.56 9.39 8.67
CA HIS A 67 15.21 8.65 7.48
C HIS A 67 13.72 8.83 7.20
N TYR A 68 13.37 9.12 5.96
CA TYR A 68 11.99 9.22 5.49
C TYR A 68 11.75 8.16 4.44
N LEU A 69 10.64 7.44 4.60
CA LEU A 69 10.10 6.57 3.55
C LEU A 69 9.12 7.42 2.73
N LEU A 70 9.39 7.54 1.43
CA LEU A 70 8.53 8.22 0.47
C LEU A 70 7.99 7.22 -0.54
N ALA A 71 6.68 7.26 -0.76
CA ALA A 71 6.04 6.58 -1.88
C ALA A 71 5.91 7.54 -3.06
N VAL A 72 6.40 7.14 -4.23
CA VAL A 72 6.39 7.96 -5.46
C VAL A 72 5.61 7.24 -6.54
N ASN A 73 4.66 7.94 -7.16
CA ASN A 73 3.96 7.46 -8.35
C ASN A 73 4.90 7.56 -9.57
N GLY A 74 5.22 6.45 -10.20
CA GLY A 74 6.13 6.36 -11.34
C GLY A 74 5.59 6.99 -12.63
N ARG A 75 4.27 7.27 -12.72
CA ARG A 75 3.65 7.95 -13.86
C ARG A 75 3.59 9.47 -13.66
N THR A 76 3.13 9.93 -12.49
CA THR A 76 2.93 11.37 -12.22
C THR A 76 4.08 12.02 -11.45
N LYS A 77 5.00 11.23 -10.89
CA LYS A 77 6.07 11.64 -9.97
C LYS A 77 5.58 12.28 -8.66
N GLU A 78 4.28 12.22 -8.39
CA GLU A 78 3.72 12.71 -7.14
C GLU A 78 4.19 11.85 -5.97
N THR A 79 4.50 12.50 -4.85
CA THR A 79 4.97 11.85 -3.63
C THR A 79 3.89 11.89 -2.56
N VAL A 80 3.67 10.76 -1.88
CA VAL A 80 2.69 10.69 -0.79
C VAL A 80 3.38 10.14 0.45
N GLY A 81 3.31 10.94 1.51
CA GLY A 81 3.76 10.57 2.85
C GLY A 81 5.27 10.64 3.04
N ALA A 82 5.68 11.19 4.18
CA ALA A 82 7.00 11.05 4.74
C ALA A 82 6.81 10.52 6.17
N VAL A 83 6.96 9.22 6.38
CA VAL A 83 6.91 8.65 7.73
C VAL A 83 8.31 8.80 8.34
N PRO A 84 8.50 9.61 9.40
CA PRO A 84 9.79 9.76 10.02
C PRO A 84 10.19 8.48 10.75
N TYR A 85 11.34 7.92 10.37
CA TYR A 85 11.92 6.74 11.00
C TYR A 85 13.18 7.11 11.81
N ASP A 86 13.12 6.92 13.13
CA ASP A 86 14.24 7.12 14.05
C ASP A 86 14.83 5.76 14.47
N ARG A 87 16.01 5.45 13.92
CA ARG A 87 16.70 4.16 14.13
C ARG A 87 17.13 3.95 15.58
N LYS A 88 17.49 5.03 16.30
CA LYS A 88 17.97 4.90 17.70
C LYS A 88 16.79 4.53 18.60
N LYS A 89 15.67 5.24 18.47
CA LYS A 89 14.46 4.96 19.26
C LYS A 89 13.89 3.58 18.96
N SER A 90 13.81 3.18 17.69
CA SER A 90 13.32 1.85 17.32
C SER A 90 14.21 0.73 17.84
N SER A 91 15.55 0.91 17.82
CA SER A 91 16.47 -0.11 18.33
C SER A 91 16.32 -0.38 19.82
N VAL A 92 16.03 0.65 20.62
CA VAL A 92 15.82 0.50 22.08
C VAL A 92 14.56 -0.32 22.36
N VAL A 93 13.48 -0.07 21.62
CA VAL A 93 12.23 -0.83 21.76
C VAL A 93 12.43 -2.29 21.38
N VAL A 94 13.09 -2.56 20.25
CA VAL A 94 13.38 -3.94 19.80
C VAL A 94 14.27 -4.69 20.80
N LEU A 95 15.20 -4.01 21.46
CA LEU A 95 16.08 -4.61 22.45
C LEU A 95 15.37 -4.90 23.78
N LEU A 96 14.51 -3.98 24.25
CA LEU A 96 13.91 -4.06 25.59
C LEU A 96 12.57 -4.79 25.63
N ALA A 97 11.75 -4.72 24.58
CA ALA A 97 10.43 -5.33 24.60
C ALA A 97 10.46 -6.87 24.79
N PRO A 98 11.37 -7.64 24.13
CA PRO A 98 11.44 -9.09 24.33
C PRO A 98 11.77 -9.54 25.76
N PRO A 99 12.83 -9.06 26.43
CA PRO A 99 13.13 -9.49 27.80
C PRO A 99 12.04 -9.08 28.79
N ILE A 100 11.44 -7.90 28.62
CA ILE A 100 10.30 -7.46 29.47
C ILE A 100 9.12 -8.42 29.31
N THR A 101 8.77 -8.76 28.08
CA THR A 101 7.66 -9.69 27.78
C THR A 101 7.95 -11.08 28.36
N PHE A 102 9.20 -11.55 28.26
CA PHE A 102 9.62 -12.82 28.83
C PHE A 102 9.49 -12.85 30.37
N VAL A 103 9.94 -11.79 31.05
CA VAL A 103 9.80 -11.67 32.51
C VAL A 103 8.33 -11.61 32.92
N ALA A 104 7.50 -10.84 32.20
CA ALA A 104 6.07 -10.76 32.47
C ALA A 104 5.38 -12.12 32.32
N LEU A 105 5.66 -12.86 31.23
CA LEU A 105 5.09 -14.18 30.99
C LEU A 105 5.50 -15.21 32.06
N THR A 106 6.78 -15.22 32.44
CA THR A 106 7.28 -16.13 33.49
C THR A 106 6.70 -15.80 34.87
N PHE A 107 6.53 -14.51 35.18
CA PHE A 107 5.88 -14.06 36.41
C PHE A 107 4.38 -14.44 36.44
N ILE A 108 3.64 -14.18 35.36
CA ILE A 108 2.23 -14.57 35.26
C ILE A 108 2.09 -16.10 35.35
N GLY A 109 2.95 -16.84 34.65
CA GLY A 109 2.98 -18.30 34.70
C GLY A 109 3.22 -18.83 36.11
N SER A 110 4.14 -18.23 36.89
CA SER A 110 4.41 -18.66 38.26
C SER A 110 3.26 -18.38 39.23
N MET A 111 2.47 -17.32 38.99
CA MET A 111 1.27 -17.04 39.78
C MET A 111 0.11 -18.01 39.47
N ILE A 112 -0.02 -18.45 38.22
CA ILE A 112 -1.11 -19.34 37.78
C ILE A 112 -0.77 -20.82 38.01
N ALA A 113 0.52 -21.20 37.96
CA ALA A 113 1.00 -22.57 38.18
C ALA A 113 0.45 -23.26 39.45
N PRO A 114 0.43 -22.63 40.65
CA PRO A 114 -0.13 -23.26 41.84
C PRO A 114 -1.66 -23.47 41.76
N LEU A 115 -2.39 -22.57 41.08
CA LEU A 115 -3.83 -22.70 40.86
C LEU A 115 -4.14 -23.86 39.91
N LEU A 116 -3.38 -24.00 38.82
CA LEU A 116 -3.51 -25.12 37.87
C LEU A 116 -3.20 -26.47 38.54
N ALA A 117 -2.14 -26.51 39.36
CA ALA A 117 -1.79 -27.68 40.13
C ALA A 117 -2.88 -28.07 41.14
N ALA A 118 -3.54 -27.09 41.76
CA ALA A 118 -4.68 -27.32 42.66
C ALA A 118 -5.93 -27.85 41.95
N LEU A 119 -6.12 -27.54 40.66
CA LEU A 119 -7.18 -28.09 39.82
C LEU A 119 -6.86 -29.47 39.20
N GLY A 120 -5.66 -30.02 39.43
CA GLY A 120 -5.23 -31.30 38.85
C GLY A 120 -4.98 -31.27 37.34
N LEU A 121 -5.00 -30.09 36.73
CA LEU A 121 -4.64 -29.85 35.34
C LEU A 121 -3.12 -29.59 35.30
N ARG A 122 -2.36 -30.60 34.91
CA ARG A 122 -0.93 -30.48 34.59
C ARG A 122 -0.72 -30.63 33.10
#